data_AF-A0A060SGL7-F1
#
_entry.id   AF-A0A060SGL7-F1
#
_cell.length_a   1.000
_cell.length_b   1.000
_cell.length_c   1.000
_cell.angle_alpha   90.00
_cell.angle_beta   90.00
_cell.angle_gamma   90.00
#
_symmetry.space_group_name_H-M   'P 1'
#
loop_
_entity.id
_entity.type
_entity.pdbx_description
1 polymer ?
#
loop_
_entity_poly.entity_id
_entity_poly.type
_entity_poly.pdbx_seq_one_letter_code
_entity_poly.pdbx_strand_id
1 'polypeptide(L)'
;MSAAGEFDPTPILRYLGFPETYEPSPRTAPLEFLHRHIRELPPHLLKLFSANTTPKQRTAIPAIRNRRLKYTQSNPPEFSLANAKSTWATLWEGRERPGKVQAQEEKEWAEKEFLGDGKQQVGKLGSLLGDYEEERESERVRAIRRQRAEYIESLPEEDEESDDEEEKPDPVSEISILPAETEEGFLRLVKERFIYGFLESIDYDKVDWDERWDGDLDREAEERWFDDEEEN
;
A
#
# COMPACT_ATOMS: atom_id res chain seq x y z
N MET A 1 -20.20 2.35 -6.03
CA MET A 1 -20.48 0.98 -6.51
C MET A 1 -20.21 0.95 -8.01
N SER A 2 -19.01 0.53 -8.40
CA SER A 2 -18.61 0.46 -9.81
C SER A 2 -19.01 -0.91 -10.37
N ALA A 3 -19.66 -0.92 -11.53
CA ALA A 3 -20.07 -2.13 -12.22
C ALA A 3 -18.86 -3.06 -12.42
N ALA A 4 -18.99 -4.30 -11.95
CA ALA A 4 -18.02 -5.36 -12.22
C ALA A 4 -18.02 -5.63 -13.73
N GLY A 5 -16.97 -5.19 -14.42
CA GLY A 5 -16.73 -5.61 -15.80
C GLY A 5 -16.56 -7.12 -15.81
N GLU A 6 -17.37 -7.82 -16.58
CA GLU A 6 -17.27 -9.27 -16.70
C GLU A 6 -15.88 -9.64 -17.27
N PHE A 7 -15.16 -10.51 -16.57
CA PHE A 7 -13.84 -10.96 -16.99
C PHE A 7 -13.96 -11.88 -18.21
N ASP A 8 -13.42 -11.44 -19.34
CA ASP A 8 -13.33 -12.23 -20.58
C ASP A 8 -11.94 -12.90 -20.69
N PRO A 9 -11.85 -14.24 -20.60
CA PRO A 9 -10.59 -14.98 -20.71
C PRO A 9 -10.11 -15.20 -22.16
N THR A 10 -10.98 -14.98 -23.15
CA THR A 10 -10.72 -15.26 -24.56
C THR A 10 -9.43 -14.62 -25.11
N PRO A 11 -9.13 -13.32 -24.87
CA PRO A 11 -7.90 -12.72 -25.38
C PRO A 11 -6.63 -13.33 -24.78
N ILE A 12 -6.70 -13.76 -23.51
CA ILE A 12 -5.57 -14.38 -22.80
C ILE A 12 -5.28 -15.77 -23.39
N LEU A 13 -6.31 -16.62 -23.51
CA LEU A 13 -6.15 -17.97 -24.06
C LEU A 13 -5.71 -17.93 -25.52
N ARG A 14 -6.26 -17.01 -26.32
CA ARG A 14 -5.88 -16.82 -27.71
C ARG A 14 -4.42 -16.39 -27.86
N TYR A 15 -3.93 -15.53 -26.98
CA TYR A 15 -2.54 -15.07 -27.00
C TYR A 15 -1.55 -16.23 -26.72
N LEU A 16 -1.86 -17.07 -25.72
CA LEU A 16 -1.05 -18.25 -25.41
C LEU A 16 -1.26 -19.43 -26.37
N GLY A 17 -2.25 -19.33 -27.28
CA GLY A 17 -2.60 -20.42 -28.20
C GLY A 17 -3.28 -21.61 -27.52
N PHE A 18 -3.91 -21.40 -26.35
CA PHE A 18 -4.61 -22.43 -25.61
C PHE A 18 -6.09 -22.56 -26.03
N PRO A 19 -6.66 -23.77 -25.94
CA PRO A 19 -8.09 -23.98 -26.15
C PRO A 19 -8.92 -23.37 -25.00
N GLU A 20 -10.20 -23.10 -25.25
CA GLU A 20 -11.14 -22.59 -24.23
C GLU A 20 -11.33 -23.54 -23.04
N THR A 21 -11.03 -24.84 -23.23
CA THR A 21 -11.11 -25.89 -22.21
C THR A 21 -9.80 -26.10 -21.45
N TYR A 22 -8.84 -25.18 -21.54
CA TYR A 22 -7.55 -25.29 -20.86
C TYR A 22 -7.72 -25.19 -19.33
N GLU A 23 -7.02 -26.04 -18.59
CA GLU A 23 -6.97 -26.03 -17.13
C GLU A 23 -5.52 -25.88 -16.63
N PRO A 24 -5.25 -24.99 -15.66
CA PRO A 24 -6.20 -24.18 -14.89
C PRO A 24 -6.85 -23.06 -15.74
N SER A 25 -8.16 -22.88 -15.65
CA SER A 25 -8.82 -21.83 -16.41
C SER A 25 -8.59 -20.44 -15.78
N PRO A 26 -8.29 -19.40 -16.59
CA PRO A 26 -8.11 -18.03 -16.11
C PRO A 26 -9.38 -17.43 -15.47
N ARG A 27 -10.57 -18.02 -15.70
CA ARG A 27 -11.83 -17.56 -15.10
C ARG A 27 -12.11 -18.21 -13.75
N THR A 28 -11.95 -19.53 -13.65
CA THR A 28 -12.31 -20.31 -12.45
C THR A 28 -11.15 -20.48 -11.49
N ALA A 29 -9.92 -20.59 -11.99
CA ALA A 29 -8.69 -20.73 -11.22
C ALA A 29 -7.64 -19.67 -11.64
N PRO A 30 -7.97 -18.36 -11.56
CA PRO A 30 -7.08 -17.29 -12.03
C PRO A 30 -5.71 -17.30 -11.35
N LEU A 31 -5.64 -17.63 -10.05
CA LEU A 31 -4.37 -17.63 -9.31
C LEU A 31 -3.44 -18.76 -9.75
N GLU A 32 -3.97 -19.96 -9.98
CA GLU A 32 -3.18 -21.10 -10.47
C GLU A 32 -2.70 -20.84 -11.90
N PHE A 33 -3.58 -20.28 -12.73
CA PHE A 33 -3.23 -19.90 -14.10
C PHE A 33 -2.13 -18.84 -14.12
N LEU A 34 -2.26 -17.77 -13.34
CA LEU A 34 -1.24 -16.74 -13.20
C LEU A 34 0.06 -17.32 -12.63
N HIS A 35 0.01 -18.20 -11.64
CA HIS A 35 1.21 -18.82 -11.09
C HIS A 35 2.03 -19.55 -12.18
N ARG A 36 1.37 -20.09 -13.21
CA ARG A 36 2.04 -20.77 -14.34
C ARG A 36 2.47 -19.79 -15.44
N HIS A 37 1.62 -18.84 -15.80
CA HIS A 37 1.76 -18.08 -17.06
C HIS A 37 2.03 -16.58 -16.88
N ILE A 38 2.23 -16.08 -15.65
CA ILE A 38 2.41 -14.64 -15.40
C ILE A 38 3.59 -14.02 -16.17
N ARG A 39 4.64 -14.80 -16.46
CA ARG A 39 5.82 -14.34 -17.21
C ARG A 39 5.66 -14.42 -18.72
N GLU A 40 4.69 -15.20 -19.20
CA GLU A 40 4.42 -15.39 -20.63
C GLU A 40 3.45 -14.31 -21.15
N LEU A 41 2.66 -13.71 -20.25
CA LEU A 41 1.63 -12.75 -20.59
C LEU A 41 2.13 -11.31 -20.50
N PRO A 42 1.85 -10.48 -21.52
CA PRO A 42 2.21 -9.07 -21.49
C PRO A 42 1.35 -8.28 -20.49
N PRO A 43 1.80 -7.10 -20.02
CA PRO A 43 1.18 -6.36 -18.93
C PRO A 43 -0.28 -5.96 -19.18
N HIS A 44 -0.63 -5.69 -20.43
CA HIS A 44 -1.99 -5.29 -20.79
C HIS A 44 -3.01 -6.43 -20.68
N LEU A 45 -2.58 -7.68 -20.88
CA LEU A 45 -3.43 -8.87 -20.65
C LEU A 45 -3.47 -9.23 -19.17
N LEU A 46 -2.35 -9.06 -18.44
CA LEU A 46 -2.30 -9.27 -17.00
C LEU A 46 -3.29 -8.36 -16.23
N LYS A 47 -3.44 -7.11 -16.66
CA LYS A 47 -4.42 -6.17 -16.08
C LYS A 47 -5.87 -6.65 -16.11
N LEU A 48 -6.24 -7.56 -17.02
CA LEU A 48 -7.60 -8.10 -17.06
C LEU A 48 -7.93 -8.90 -15.80
N PHE A 49 -6.93 -9.55 -15.19
CA PHE A 49 -7.11 -10.30 -13.94
C PHE A 49 -7.47 -9.39 -12.76
N SER A 50 -7.36 -8.06 -12.91
CA SER A 50 -7.82 -7.15 -11.88
C SER A 50 -9.32 -7.15 -11.65
N ALA A 51 -10.10 -7.61 -12.64
CA ALA A 51 -11.53 -7.76 -12.53
C ALA A 51 -11.96 -8.96 -11.66
N ASN A 52 -11.13 -10.01 -11.58
CA ASN A 52 -11.49 -11.27 -10.91
C ASN A 52 -10.48 -11.71 -9.81
N THR A 53 -9.45 -10.91 -9.51
CA THR A 53 -8.51 -11.17 -8.42
C THR A 53 -8.31 -9.94 -7.54
N THR A 54 -8.25 -10.15 -6.23
CA THR A 54 -7.95 -9.09 -5.27
C THR A 54 -6.44 -8.92 -5.06
N PRO A 55 -5.97 -7.73 -4.65
CA PRO A 55 -4.55 -7.52 -4.32
C PRO A 55 -4.01 -8.49 -3.28
N LYS A 56 -4.83 -8.88 -2.29
CA LYS A 56 -4.50 -9.90 -1.28
C LYS A 56 -4.30 -11.28 -1.91
N GLN A 57 -5.23 -11.72 -2.76
CA GLN A 57 -5.14 -13.03 -3.43
C GLN A 57 -3.89 -13.15 -4.31
N ARG A 58 -3.55 -12.08 -5.04
CA ARG A 58 -2.38 -12.03 -5.92
C ARG A 58 -1.06 -12.24 -5.18
N THR A 59 -0.99 -11.96 -3.88
CA THR A 59 0.22 -12.19 -3.08
C THR A 59 0.59 -13.65 -2.96
N ALA A 60 -0.32 -14.58 -3.24
CA ALA A 60 -0.01 -16.00 -3.34
C ALA A 60 0.98 -16.30 -4.47
N ILE A 61 1.06 -15.42 -5.49
CA ILE A 61 1.97 -15.56 -6.63
C ILE A 61 3.34 -14.96 -6.24
N PRO A 62 4.41 -15.76 -6.17
CA PRO A 62 5.73 -15.28 -5.73
C PRO A 62 6.28 -14.13 -6.57
N ALA A 63 6.06 -14.16 -7.89
CA ALA A 63 6.46 -13.09 -8.79
C ALA A 63 5.86 -11.73 -8.36
N ILE A 64 4.55 -11.68 -8.11
CA ILE A 64 3.88 -10.44 -7.68
C ILE A 64 4.41 -9.96 -6.32
N ARG A 65 4.58 -10.88 -5.36
CA ARG A 65 5.14 -10.54 -4.05
C ARG A 65 6.54 -9.94 -4.17
N ASN A 66 7.39 -10.52 -5.02
CA ASN A 66 8.75 -10.03 -5.27
C ASN A 66 8.74 -8.67 -5.98
N ARG A 67 7.86 -8.45 -6.96
CA ARG A 67 7.67 -7.14 -7.60
C ARG A 67 7.32 -6.06 -6.57
N ARG A 68 6.36 -6.35 -5.68
CA ARG A 68 5.98 -5.44 -4.59
C ARG A 68 7.14 -5.17 -3.63
N LEU A 69 7.87 -6.21 -3.22
CA LEU A 69 9.03 -6.06 -2.35
C LEU A 69 10.06 -5.11 -2.97
N LYS A 70 10.45 -5.33 -4.23
CA LYS A 70 11.40 -4.46 -4.94
C LYS A 70 10.89 -3.03 -5.09
N TYR A 71 9.59 -2.86 -5.39
CA TYR A 71 8.96 -1.54 -5.40
C TYR A 71 9.09 -0.83 -4.05
N THR A 72 8.89 -1.52 -2.92
CA THR A 72 9.09 -0.90 -1.60
C THR A 72 10.55 -0.56 -1.30
N GLN A 73 11.51 -1.29 -1.87
CA GLN A 73 12.95 -1.08 -1.72
C GLN A 73 13.45 0.10 -2.57
N SER A 74 12.78 0.42 -3.69
CA SER A 74 13.10 1.59 -4.51
C SER A 74 12.70 2.93 -3.87
N ASN A 75 12.17 2.91 -2.63
CA ASN A 75 11.72 4.08 -1.86
C ASN A 75 10.83 5.06 -2.65
N PRO A 76 9.67 4.59 -3.13
CA PRO A 76 8.76 5.40 -3.91
C PRO A 76 8.08 6.46 -3.03
N PRO A 77 7.66 7.60 -3.62
CA PRO A 77 7.21 8.76 -2.86
C PRO A 77 5.95 8.48 -2.02
N GLU A 78 5.11 7.52 -2.41
CA GLU A 78 3.91 7.16 -1.65
C GLU A 78 4.25 6.57 -0.26
N PHE A 79 5.42 5.94 -0.10
CA PHE A 79 5.89 5.41 1.17
C PHE A 79 6.83 6.38 1.92
N SER A 80 6.94 7.63 1.46
CA SER A 80 7.58 8.66 2.28
C SER A 80 6.74 8.91 3.55
N LEU A 81 7.41 9.26 4.65
CA LEU A 81 6.75 9.42 5.95
C LEU A 81 5.58 10.41 5.89
N ALA A 82 5.75 11.54 5.22
CA ALA A 82 4.72 12.56 5.09
C ALA A 82 3.48 12.01 4.35
N ASN A 83 3.68 11.40 3.18
CA ASN A 83 2.57 10.85 2.38
C ASN A 83 1.92 9.65 3.05
N ALA A 84 2.70 8.81 3.74
CA ALA A 84 2.16 7.66 4.45
C ALA A 84 1.33 8.09 5.67
N LYS A 85 1.78 9.09 6.44
CA LYS A 85 1.02 9.65 7.57
C LYS A 85 -0.31 10.27 7.12
N SER A 86 -0.35 10.97 5.98
CA SER A 86 -1.59 11.57 5.47
C SER A 86 -2.54 10.53 4.86
N THR A 87 -2.01 9.55 4.13
CA THR A 87 -2.82 8.56 3.40
C THR A 87 -3.34 7.47 4.33
N TRP A 88 -2.50 6.97 5.23
CA TRP A 88 -2.80 5.87 6.16
C TRP A 88 -2.68 6.32 7.61
N ALA A 89 -3.25 7.48 7.93
CA ALA A 89 -3.26 8.07 9.28
C ALA A 89 -3.84 7.14 10.38
N THR A 90 -4.62 6.13 9.97
CA THR A 90 -5.20 5.13 10.89
C THR A 90 -4.23 4.02 11.26
N LEU A 91 -3.11 3.89 10.56
CA LEU A 91 -2.00 2.98 10.89
C LEU A 91 -0.94 3.67 11.76
N TRP A 92 -1.02 5.00 11.90
CA TRP A 92 -0.09 5.79 12.72
C TRP A 92 -0.59 5.85 14.17
N GLU A 93 0.17 5.22 15.07
CA GLU A 93 -0.11 5.19 16.51
C GLU A 93 0.45 6.41 17.26
N GLY A 94 1.31 7.20 16.62
CA GLY A 94 1.93 8.37 17.23
C GLY A 94 0.93 9.49 17.56
N ARG A 95 1.10 10.12 18.73
CA ARG A 95 0.31 11.28 19.20
C ARG A 95 0.74 12.62 18.60
N GLU A 96 1.36 12.63 17.43
CA GLU A 96 1.72 13.89 16.77
C GLU A 96 0.49 14.58 16.20
N ARG A 97 0.48 15.92 16.20
CA ARG A 97 -0.58 16.71 15.58
C ARG A 97 -0.51 16.52 14.06
N PRO A 98 -1.54 15.95 13.42
CA PRO A 98 -1.60 15.86 11.95
C PRO A 98 -1.55 17.26 11.33
N GLY A 99 -0.97 17.39 10.13
CA GLY A 99 -1.00 18.64 9.36
C GLY A 99 0.14 19.64 9.63
N LYS A 100 1.02 19.41 10.61
CA LYS A 100 2.10 20.36 10.94
C LYS A 100 3.09 20.63 9.79
N VAL A 101 3.40 19.62 8.97
CA VAL A 101 4.30 19.77 7.81
C VAL A 101 3.60 20.54 6.69
N GLN A 102 2.35 20.19 6.38
CA GLN A 102 1.52 20.87 5.38
C GLN A 102 1.27 22.33 5.76
N ALA A 103 1.01 22.60 7.04
CA ALA A 103 0.90 23.95 7.59
C ALA A 103 2.18 24.77 7.37
N GLN A 104 3.34 24.14 7.51
CA GLN A 104 4.63 24.80 7.30
C GLN A 104 4.92 25.03 5.80
N GLU A 105 4.62 24.06 4.94
CA GLU A 105 4.71 24.21 3.48
C GLU A 105 3.77 25.32 2.97
N GLU A 106 2.55 25.38 3.49
CA GLU A 106 1.57 26.40 3.11
C GLU A 106 1.93 27.79 3.63
N LYS A 107 2.49 27.87 4.83
CA LYS A 107 3.09 29.10 5.34
C LYS A 107 4.26 29.57 4.47
N GLU A 108 5.15 28.66 4.07
CA GLU A 108 6.28 28.98 3.21
C GLU A 108 5.85 29.40 1.81
N TRP A 109 4.83 28.75 1.25
CA TRP A 109 4.21 29.14 -0.01
C TRP A 109 3.62 30.54 0.09
N ALA A 110 2.85 30.82 1.15
CA ALA A 110 2.27 32.14 1.38
C ALA A 110 3.37 33.21 1.48
N GLU A 111 4.47 32.93 2.20
CA GLU A 111 5.58 33.84 2.38
C GLU A 111 6.41 34.10 1.10
N LYS A 112 6.53 33.10 0.21
CA LYS A 112 7.39 33.17 -0.98
C LYS A 112 6.64 33.55 -2.27
N GLU A 113 5.42 33.06 -2.46
CA GLU A 113 4.71 33.15 -3.76
C GLU A 113 3.46 34.03 -3.75
N PHE A 114 2.80 34.18 -2.61
CA PHE A 114 1.46 34.79 -2.58
C PHE A 114 1.46 36.31 -2.79
N LEU A 115 2.48 37.04 -2.32
CA LEU A 115 2.64 38.47 -2.59
C LEU A 115 4.11 38.91 -2.45
N GLY A 116 4.72 39.33 -3.56
CA GLY A 116 6.07 39.88 -3.57
C GLY A 116 6.26 41.05 -2.58
N ASP A 117 7.43 41.05 -1.91
CA ASP A 117 8.05 42.05 -1.00
C ASP A 117 7.20 42.69 0.13
N GLY A 118 5.93 42.28 0.32
CA GLY A 118 5.02 42.75 1.38
C GLY A 118 5.18 42.04 2.75
N LYS A 119 6.40 42.03 3.32
CA LYS A 119 6.83 41.10 4.39
C LYS A 119 5.95 40.99 5.66
N GLN A 120 5.23 42.03 6.08
CA GLN A 120 4.51 42.00 7.38
C GLN A 120 3.08 41.47 7.33
N GLN A 121 2.33 41.73 6.25
CA GLN A 121 0.95 41.23 6.12
C GLN A 121 0.94 39.79 5.63
N VAL A 122 1.91 39.42 4.80
CA VAL A 122 2.08 38.06 4.27
C VAL A 122 2.45 37.06 5.36
N GLY A 123 3.27 37.44 6.35
CA GLY A 123 3.61 36.54 7.46
C GLY A 123 2.44 36.19 8.38
N LYS A 124 1.52 37.15 8.63
CA LYS A 124 0.28 36.86 9.40
C LYS A 124 -0.67 35.98 8.60
N LEU A 125 -0.77 36.21 7.30
CA LEU A 125 -1.63 35.44 6.42
C LEU A 125 -1.11 34.01 6.23
N GLY A 126 0.21 33.83 6.07
CA GLY A 126 0.84 32.50 6.03
C GLY A 126 0.73 31.73 7.34
N SER A 127 0.84 32.41 8.49
CA SER A 127 0.55 31.77 9.79
C SER A 127 -0.89 31.30 9.88
N LEU A 128 -1.84 32.16 9.48
CA LEU A 128 -3.26 31.82 9.53
C LEU A 128 -3.61 30.69 8.54
N LEU A 129 -3.04 30.70 7.34
CA LEU A 129 -3.20 29.63 6.35
C LEU A 129 -2.65 28.30 6.89
N GLY A 130 -1.45 28.32 7.48
CA GLY A 130 -0.87 27.13 8.10
C GLY A 130 -1.73 26.58 9.23
N ASP A 131 -2.22 27.43 10.14
CA ASP A 131 -3.10 27.01 11.24
C ASP A 131 -4.42 26.40 10.71
N TYR A 132 -4.99 26.97 9.64
CA TYR A 132 -6.20 26.44 9.00
C TYR A 132 -5.97 25.07 8.34
N GLU A 133 -4.82 24.85 7.71
CA GLU A 133 -4.49 23.57 7.09
C GLU A 133 -4.19 22.49 8.14
N GLU A 134 -3.52 22.84 9.25
CA GLU A 134 -3.35 21.94 10.40
C GLU A 134 -4.72 21.50 10.96
N GLU A 135 -5.65 22.44 11.13
CA GLU A 135 -7.01 22.15 11.59
C GLU A 135 -7.78 21.28 10.60
N ARG A 136 -7.66 21.57 9.30
CA ARG A 136 -8.31 20.83 8.21
C ARG A 136 -7.86 19.37 8.19
N GLU A 137 -6.55 19.13 8.22
CA GLU A 137 -6.03 17.76 8.21
C GLU A 137 -6.35 17.03 9.51
N SER A 138 -6.29 17.73 10.65
CA SER A 138 -6.70 17.17 11.94
C SER A 138 -8.16 16.70 11.94
N GLU A 139 -9.08 17.49 11.38
CA GLU A 139 -10.49 17.11 11.30
C GLU A 139 -10.73 15.97 10.32
N ARG A 140 -10.01 15.94 9.19
CA ARG A 140 -10.02 14.80 8.25
C ARG A 140 -9.62 13.50 8.96
N VAL A 141 -8.51 13.50 9.70
CA VAL A 141 -8.05 12.32 10.44
C VAL A 141 -9.08 11.88 11.50
N ARG A 142 -9.69 12.82 12.22
CA ARG A 142 -10.77 12.51 13.18
C ARG A 142 -11.99 11.90 12.51
N ALA A 143 -12.41 12.42 11.35
CA ALA A 143 -13.54 11.87 10.61
C ALA A 143 -13.27 10.42 10.15
N ILE A 144 -12.08 10.15 9.62
CA ILE A 144 -11.68 8.80 9.20
C ILE A 144 -11.65 7.84 10.41
N ARG A 145 -11.11 8.28 11.55
CA ARG A 145 -11.09 7.45 12.78
C ARG A 145 -12.50 7.15 13.29
N ARG A 146 -13.41 8.12 13.26
CA ARG A 146 -14.83 7.91 13.62
C ARG A 146 -15.50 6.91 12.68
N GLN A 147 -15.38 7.09 11.37
CA GLN A 147 -15.95 6.16 10.39
C GLN A 147 -15.42 4.73 10.54
N ARG A 148 -14.13 4.58 10.85
CA ARG A 148 -13.54 3.26 11.09
C ARG A 148 -14.06 2.63 12.38
N ALA A 149 -14.20 3.40 13.46
CA ALA A 149 -14.78 2.91 14.71
C ALA A 149 -16.25 2.46 14.50
N GLU A 150 -17.05 3.27 13.82
CA GLU A 150 -18.43 2.93 13.44
C GLU A 150 -18.49 1.66 12.57
N TYR A 151 -17.56 1.50 11.63
CA TYR A 151 -17.47 0.29 10.81
C TYR A 151 -17.14 -0.95 11.66
N ILE A 152 -16.19 -0.86 12.58
CA ILE A 152 -15.83 -1.96 13.48
C ILE A 152 -17.00 -2.31 14.40
N GLU A 153 -17.68 -1.32 14.97
CA GLU A 153 -18.88 -1.52 15.81
C GLU A 153 -20.06 -2.11 15.01
N SER A 154 -20.12 -1.86 13.70
CA SER A 154 -21.16 -2.42 12.82
C SER A 154 -20.88 -3.84 12.34
N LEU A 155 -19.67 -4.37 12.55
CA LEU A 155 -19.37 -5.76 12.27
C LEU A 155 -20.06 -6.63 13.33
N PRO A 156 -20.83 -7.66 12.95
CA PRO A 156 -21.37 -8.60 13.91
C PRO A 156 -20.21 -9.23 14.69
N GLU A 157 -20.33 -9.26 16.01
CA GLU A 157 -19.41 -9.97 16.90
C GLU A 157 -19.37 -11.44 16.43
N GLU A 158 -18.31 -11.83 15.73
CA GLU A 158 -18.00 -13.25 15.54
C GLU A 158 -17.29 -13.70 16.82
N ASP A 159 -17.93 -14.62 17.55
CA ASP A 159 -17.44 -15.25 18.78
C ASP A 159 -16.11 -15.99 18.51
N GLU A 160 -14.97 -15.29 18.57
CA GLU A 160 -13.67 -15.92 18.81
C GLU A 160 -13.56 -16.26 20.30
N GLU A 161 -14.18 -17.39 20.68
CA GLU A 161 -13.98 -18.04 21.96
C GLU A 161 -12.55 -18.60 22.03
N SER A 162 -11.60 -17.78 22.50
CA SER A 162 -10.29 -18.23 22.98
C SER A 162 -9.99 -17.61 24.33
N ASP A 163 -10.28 -18.41 25.35
CA ASP A 163 -9.97 -18.29 26.77
C ASP A 163 -8.49 -17.93 27.01
N ASP A 164 -8.23 -16.78 27.62
CA ASP A 164 -7.04 -16.58 28.45
C ASP A 164 -7.33 -15.53 29.54
N GLU A 165 -6.92 -15.88 30.75
CA GLU A 165 -7.42 -15.40 32.03
C GLU A 165 -7.09 -13.93 32.35
N GLU A 166 -7.95 -13.35 33.19
CA GLU A 166 -7.88 -12.02 33.82
C GLU A 166 -6.45 -11.50 34.16
N GLU A 167 -5.88 -10.64 33.31
CA GLU A 167 -4.83 -9.70 33.72
C GLU A 167 -5.40 -8.27 33.74
N LYS A 168 -5.47 -7.72 34.95
CA LYS A 168 -5.91 -6.35 35.25
C LYS A 168 -5.13 -5.36 34.36
N PRO A 169 -5.74 -4.28 33.84
CA PRO A 169 -5.02 -3.29 33.07
C PRO A 169 -4.09 -2.51 34.01
N ASP A 170 -2.83 -2.96 34.10
CA ASP A 170 -1.76 -2.13 34.62
C ASP A 170 -1.66 -0.86 33.76
N PRO A 171 -1.43 0.31 34.37
CA PRO A 171 -1.31 1.56 33.62
C PRO A 171 -0.09 1.45 32.71
N VAL A 172 -0.39 1.32 31.41
CA VAL A 172 0.46 1.52 30.23
C VAL A 172 1.81 2.09 30.64
N SER A 173 2.80 1.21 30.79
CA SER A 173 4.18 1.61 30.92
C SER A 173 4.51 2.49 29.72
N GLU A 174 4.74 3.78 30.01
CA GLU A 174 5.27 4.77 29.06
C GLU A 174 6.66 4.31 28.62
N ILE A 175 6.71 3.36 27.70
CA ILE A 175 7.90 3.14 26.89
C ILE A 175 7.99 4.39 26.03
N SER A 176 8.91 5.28 26.41
CA SER A 176 9.45 6.32 25.53
C SER A 176 10.09 5.62 24.32
N ILE A 177 9.25 5.16 23.40
CA ILE A 177 9.69 4.76 22.08
C ILE A 177 10.16 6.06 21.45
N LEU A 178 11.45 6.12 21.07
CA LEU A 178 12.00 7.32 20.44
C LEU A 178 11.15 7.64 19.19
N PRO A 179 10.87 8.92 18.89
CA PRO A 179 10.08 9.30 17.72
C PRO A 179 10.57 8.61 16.43
N ALA A 180 11.88 8.47 16.26
CA ALA A 180 12.48 7.75 15.13
C ALA A 180 12.10 6.26 15.06
N GLU A 181 12.04 5.55 16.19
CA GLU A 181 11.64 4.14 16.24
C GLU A 181 10.15 3.97 15.91
N THR A 182 9.31 4.94 16.28
CA THR A 182 7.88 4.94 15.89
C THR A 182 7.69 5.20 14.38
N GLU A 183 8.51 6.07 13.80
CA GLU A 183 8.49 6.39 12.36
C GLU A 183 8.95 5.21 11.50
N GLU A 184 10.07 4.59 11.86
CA GLU A 184 10.59 3.42 11.15
C GLU A 184 9.63 2.22 11.27
N GLY A 185 9.08 1.99 12.47
CA GLY A 185 8.10 0.93 12.72
C GLY A 185 6.83 1.11 11.88
N PHE A 186 6.32 2.33 11.78
CA PHE A 186 5.17 2.66 10.93
C PHE A 186 5.47 2.43 9.46
N LEU A 187 6.60 2.94 8.95
CA LEU A 187 6.97 2.75 7.55
C LEU A 187 7.15 1.27 7.21
N ARG A 188 7.73 0.48 8.13
CA ARG A 188 7.79 -0.98 8.00
C ARG A 188 6.41 -1.59 7.90
N LEU A 189 5.49 -1.23 8.79
CA LEU A 189 4.11 -1.73 8.79
C LEU A 189 3.37 -1.38 7.49
N VAL A 190 3.53 -0.16 6.98
CA VAL A 190 2.93 0.28 5.71
C VAL A 190 3.48 -0.55 4.55
N LYS A 191 4.81 -0.73 4.48
CA LYS A 191 5.48 -1.54 3.46
C LYS A 191 5.02 -3.00 3.51
N GLU A 192 4.92 -3.60 4.70
CA GLU A 192 4.43 -4.96 4.88
C GLU A 192 2.97 -5.11 4.43
N ARG A 193 2.08 -4.21 4.85
CA ARG A 193 0.68 -4.21 4.41
C ARG A 193 0.56 -4.05 2.90
N PHE A 194 1.41 -3.25 2.27
CA PHE A 194 1.47 -3.17 0.81
C PHE A 194 1.90 -4.50 0.19
N ILE A 195 3.01 -5.10 0.63
CA ILE A 195 3.51 -6.37 0.10
C ILE A 195 2.40 -7.44 0.16
N TYR A 196 1.66 -7.49 1.27
CA TYR A 196 0.58 -8.46 1.47
C TYR A 196 -0.81 -8.03 0.96
N GLY A 197 -0.92 -6.90 0.27
CA GLY A 197 -2.17 -6.50 -0.41
C GLY A 197 -3.28 -6.05 0.54
N PHE A 198 -2.93 -5.56 1.72
CA PHE A 198 -3.83 -5.08 2.77
C PHE A 198 -3.92 -3.55 2.86
N LEU A 199 -3.08 -2.84 2.11
CA LEU A 199 -3.10 -1.38 2.09
C LEU A 199 -4.27 -0.90 1.21
N GLU A 200 -5.16 -0.11 1.79
CA GLU A 200 -6.29 0.48 1.09
C GLU A 200 -5.84 1.73 0.29
N SER A 201 -6.62 2.13 -0.72
CA SER A 201 -6.42 3.33 -1.54
C SER A 201 -5.14 3.42 -2.40
N ILE A 202 -4.33 2.35 -2.46
CA ILE A 202 -3.20 2.25 -3.38
C ILE A 202 -3.56 1.47 -4.65
N ASP A 203 -2.99 1.89 -5.78
CA ASP A 203 -3.15 1.21 -7.06
C ASP A 203 -2.09 0.11 -7.22
N TYR A 204 -2.45 -1.12 -6.84
CA TYR A 204 -1.58 -2.29 -6.95
C TYR A 204 -1.25 -2.67 -8.38
N ASP A 205 -2.12 -2.35 -9.35
CA ASP A 205 -1.95 -2.77 -10.75
C ASP A 205 -0.74 -2.12 -11.41
N LYS A 206 -0.30 -0.97 -10.89
CA LYS A 206 0.93 -0.29 -11.31
C LYS A 206 2.19 -1.10 -11.02
N VAL A 207 2.14 -2.01 -10.04
CA VAL A 207 3.30 -2.77 -9.56
C VAL A 207 3.13 -4.25 -9.85
N ASP A 208 1.96 -4.82 -9.57
CA ASP A 208 1.66 -6.24 -9.75
C ASP A 208 1.92 -6.71 -11.18
N TRP A 209 1.64 -5.86 -12.16
CA TRP A 209 1.70 -6.17 -13.58
C TRP A 209 2.88 -5.53 -14.30
N ASP A 210 3.81 -4.90 -13.56
CA ASP A 210 4.99 -4.24 -14.13
C ASP A 210 6.20 -5.16 -14.13
N GLU A 211 6.56 -5.63 -15.32
CA GLU A 211 7.67 -6.57 -15.56
C GLU A 211 9.05 -5.96 -15.27
N ARG A 212 9.17 -4.63 -15.16
CA ARG A 212 10.45 -3.97 -14.85
C ARG A 212 11.05 -4.41 -13.52
N TRP A 213 10.21 -4.90 -12.61
CA TRP A 213 10.64 -5.42 -11.31
C TRP A 213 11.12 -6.88 -11.37
N ASP A 214 10.99 -7.57 -12.51
CA ASP A 214 11.44 -8.95 -12.66
C ASP A 214 12.94 -9.08 -12.99
N GLY A 215 13.60 -8.00 -13.42
CA GLY A 215 14.93 -8.01 -14.05
C GLY A 215 16.13 -8.52 -13.24
N ASP A 216 15.97 -8.87 -11.96
CA ASP A 216 17.04 -9.51 -11.16
C ASP A 216 16.80 -10.99 -10.87
N LEU A 217 15.61 -11.53 -11.19
CA LEU A 217 15.32 -12.96 -10.99
C LEU A 217 16.08 -13.85 -11.97
N ASP A 218 16.45 -13.32 -13.15
CA ASP A 218 17.27 -14.03 -14.12
C ASP A 218 18.71 -14.17 -13.61
N ARG A 219 19.21 -13.21 -12.82
CA ARG A 219 20.58 -13.27 -12.28
C ARG A 219 20.70 -14.30 -11.15
N GLU A 220 19.73 -14.38 -10.25
CA GLU A 220 19.69 -15.41 -9.20
C GLU A 220 19.44 -16.81 -9.80
N ALA A 221 18.67 -16.93 -10.89
CA ALA A 221 18.46 -18.18 -11.61
C ALA A 221 19.71 -18.61 -12.40
N GLU A 222 20.43 -17.66 -13.00
CA GLU A 222 21.71 -17.88 -13.66
C GLU A 222 22.81 -18.27 -12.64
N GLU A 223 22.94 -17.57 -11.51
CA GLU A 223 23.90 -17.90 -10.45
C GLU A 223 23.70 -19.32 -9.90
N ARG A 224 22.44 -19.75 -9.73
CA ARG A 224 22.11 -21.13 -9.33
C ARG A 224 22.51 -22.18 -10.38
N TRP A 225 22.56 -21.80 -11.65
CA TRP A 225 23.01 -22.66 -12.75
C TRP A 225 24.53 -22.83 -12.78
N PHE A 226 25.28 -21.83 -12.28
CA PHE A 226 26.73 -21.89 -12.15
C PHE A 226 27.20 -22.61 -10.88
N ASP A 227 26.43 -22.57 -9.79
CA ASP A 227 26.76 -23.30 -8.55
C ASP A 227 26.58 -24.83 -8.69
N ASP A 228 25.67 -25.29 -9.56
CA ASP A 228 25.44 -26.73 -9.81
C ASP A 228 26.53 -27.37 -10.71
N GLU A 229 27.42 -26.57 -11.35
CA GLU A 229 28.53 -27.06 -12.19
C GLU A 229 29.88 -27.20 -11.44
N GLU A 230 30.02 -26.73 -10.20
CA GLU A 230 31.30 -26.80 -9.44
C GLU A 230 31.51 -28.10 -8.63
N GLU A 231 30.56 -29.05 -8.64
CA GLU A 231 30.62 -30.30 -7.86
C GLU A 231 30.69 -31.61 -8.70
N ASN A 232 31.37 -31.60 -9.86
CA ASN A 232 31.70 -32.84 -10.61
C ASN A 232 33.17 -32.96 -11.03
#